data_AF-A0A3L7VKY8-F1
#
_entry.id   AF-A0A3L7VKY8-F1
#
_cell.length_a   1.000
_cell.length_b   1.000
_cell.length_c   1.000
_cell.angle_alpha   90.00
_cell.angle_beta   90.00
_cell.angle_gamma   90.00
#
_symmetry.space_group_name_H-M   'P 1'
#
loop_
_entity.id
_entity.type
_entity.pdbx_description
1 polymer ?
#
loop_
_entity_poly.entity_id
_entity_poly.type
_entity_poly.pdbx_seq_one_letter_code
_entity_poly.pdbx_strand_id
1 'polypeptide(L)'
;MIAQDALDLVRGVLFEVLVIAGPVMLIAMVVGLLLGVLQTAMQIQDTTVAIVPRLMLIGFALVLLLPWMAQRLVDYSRDLILDIPAVVSGNGSP
;
A
#
# COMPACT_ATOMS: atom_id res chain seq x y z
N MET A 1 28.51 7.26 -9.82
CA MET A 1 28.25 7.35 -8.37
C MET A 1 26.84 7.86 -8.12
N ILE A 2 26.57 9.17 -8.03
CA ILE A 2 25.22 9.70 -7.72
C ILE A 2 24.06 9.17 -8.59
N ALA A 3 24.29 8.90 -9.88
CA ALA A 3 23.25 8.33 -10.76
C ALA A 3 22.94 6.85 -10.47
N GLN A 4 23.92 6.06 -10.00
CA GLN A 4 23.72 4.66 -9.64
C GLN A 4 23.04 4.54 -8.27
N ASP A 5 23.48 5.36 -7.30
CA ASP A 5 22.90 5.39 -5.96
C ASP A 5 21.41 5.80 -6.02
N ALA A 6 21.07 6.75 -6.89
CA ALA A 6 19.68 7.15 -7.12
C ALA A 6 18.84 6.01 -7.74
N LEU A 7 19.41 5.21 -8.65
CA LEU A 7 18.71 4.08 -9.27
C LEU A 7 18.46 2.94 -8.27
N ASP A 8 19.43 2.65 -7.42
CA ASP A 8 19.29 1.62 -6.39
C ASP A 8 18.25 2.00 -5.33
N LEU A 9 18.22 3.29 -4.95
CA LEU A 9 17.18 3.83 -4.06
C LEU A 9 15.79 3.65 -4.67
N VAL A 10 15.60 4.09 -5.92
CA VAL A 10 14.32 3.98 -6.64
C VAL A 10 13.90 2.52 -6.78
N ARG A 11 14.84 1.61 -7.05
CA ARG A 11 14.55 0.17 -7.11
C ARG A 11 14.08 -0.38 -5.77
N GLY A 12 14.69 0.04 -4.66
CA GLY A 12 14.27 -0.32 -3.31
C GLY A 12 12.85 0.17 -3.00
N VAL A 13 12.55 1.43 -3.33
CA VAL A 13 11.20 2.00 -3.19
C VAL A 13 10.18 1.19 -3.99
N LEU A 14 10.47 0.91 -5.27
CA LEU A 14 9.56 0.16 -6.14
C LEU A 14 9.30 -1.26 -5.62
N PHE A 15 10.31 -1.92 -5.08
CA PHE A 15 10.16 -3.25 -4.51
C PHE A 15 9.30 -3.23 -3.24
N GLU A 16 9.53 -2.27 -2.33
CA GLU A 16 8.71 -2.12 -1.13
C GLU A 16 7.25 -1.81 -1.48
N VAL A 17 7.02 -0.91 -2.44
CA VAL A 17 5.67 -0.61 -2.96
C VAL A 17 5.01 -1.86 -3.54
N LEU A 18 5.75 -2.71 -4.27
CA LEU A 18 5.21 -3.94 -4.84
C LEU A 18 4.82 -4.95 -3.74
N VAL A 19 5.65 -5.09 -2.70
CA VAL A 19 5.36 -5.92 -1.52
C VAL A 19 4.16 -5.40 -0.73
N ILE A 20 4.02 -4.07 -0.62
CA ILE A 20 2.86 -3.42 0.00
C ILE A 20 1.60 -3.67 -0.85
N ALA A 21 1.71 -3.49 -2.17
CA ALA A 21 0.59 -3.60 -3.10
C ALA A 21 0.03 -5.04 -3.18
N GLY A 22 0.85 -6.07 -3.06
CA GLY A 22 0.44 -7.48 -3.15
C GLY A 22 -0.77 -7.85 -2.26
N PRO A 23 -0.66 -7.78 -0.92
CA PRO A 23 -1.75 -8.10 -0.02
C PRO A 23 -2.89 -7.07 -0.08
N VAL A 24 -2.60 -5.79 -0.32
CA VAL A 24 -3.62 -4.74 -0.52
C VAL A 24 -4.54 -5.12 -1.69
N MET A 25 -3.95 -5.55 -2.80
CA MET A 25 -4.66 -5.92 -4.03
C MET A 25 -5.48 -7.19 -3.84
N LEU A 26 -4.97 -8.17 -3.10
CA LEU A 26 -5.72 -9.38 -2.74
C LEU A 26 -6.96 -9.05 -1.90
N ILE A 27 -6.80 -8.22 -0.86
CA ILE A 27 -7.93 -7.80 -0.03
C ILE A 27 -8.92 -6.97 -0.85
N ALA A 28 -8.44 -6.03 -1.67
CA ALA A 28 -9.30 -5.24 -2.55
C ALA A 28 -10.10 -6.12 -3.52
N MET A 29 -9.50 -7.20 -4.04
CA MET A 29 -10.17 -8.16 -4.92
C MET A 29 -11.27 -8.93 -4.18
N VAL A 30 -10.98 -9.44 -2.98
CA VAL A 30 -11.97 -10.17 -2.16
C VAL A 30 -13.13 -9.25 -1.76
N VAL A 31 -12.82 -8.04 -1.29
CA VAL A 31 -13.84 -7.05 -0.91
C VAL A 31 -14.65 -6.61 -2.12
N GLY A 32 -14.01 -6.37 -3.26
CA GLY A 32 -14.68 -6.02 -4.52
C GLY A 32 -15.62 -7.12 -5.01
N LEU A 33 -15.19 -8.38 -4.91
CA LEU A 33 -16.01 -9.54 -5.26
C LEU A 33 -17.23 -9.65 -4.32
N LEU A 34 -17.02 -9.57 -3.01
CA LEU A 34 -18.11 -9.60 -2.02
C LEU A 34 -19.11 -8.48 -2.28
N LEU A 35 -18.64 -7.26 -2.55
CA LEU A 35 -19.49 -6.13 -2.90
C LEU A 35 -20.31 -6.37 -4.17
N GLY A 36 -19.69 -6.93 -5.22
CA GLY A 36 -20.38 -7.26 -6.47
C GLY A 36 -21.50 -8.28 -6.24
N VAL A 37 -21.23 -9.35 -5.48
CA VAL A 37 -22.23 -10.36 -5.14
C VAL A 37 -23.36 -9.78 -4.30
N LEU A 38 -23.05 -8.98 -3.27
CA LEU A 38 -24.05 -8.33 -2.43
C LEU A 38 -24.93 -7.36 -3.22
N GLN A 39 -24.34 -6.62 -4.17
CA GLN A 39 -25.07 -5.73 -5.06
C GLN A 39 -26.04 -6.49 -5.97
N THR A 40 -25.61 -7.63 -6.53
CA THR A 40 -26.48 -8.49 -7.35
C THR A 40 -27.55 -9.19 -6.52
N ALA A 41 -27.20 -9.69 -5.33
CA ALA A 41 -28.10 -10.48 -4.49
C ALA A 41 -29.26 -9.65 -3.91
N MET A 42 -29.05 -8.38 -3.57
CA MET A 42 -30.12 -7.53 -3.04
C MET A 42 -31.08 -6.99 -4.12
N GLN A 43 -30.83 -7.22 -5.42
CA GLN A 43 -31.63 -6.69 -6.54
C GLN A 43 -31.90 -5.17 -6.47
N ILE A 44 -31.03 -4.41 -5.78
CA ILE A 44 -31.17 -2.95 -5.66
C ILE A 44 -30.66 -2.32 -6.96
N GLN A 45 -31.59 -1.92 -7.84
CA GLN A 45 -31.27 -1.10 -9.02
C GLN A 45 -31.17 0.40 -8.69
N ASP A 46 -31.56 0.81 -7.48
CA ASP A 46 -31.40 2.19 -7.00
C ASP A 46 -30.00 2.40 -6.40
N THR A 47 -29.13 3.07 -7.17
CA THR A 47 -27.76 3.41 -6.79
C THR A 47 -27.65 4.15 -5.45
N THR A 48 -28.69 4.87 -5.01
CA THR A 48 -28.72 5.60 -3.73
C THR A 48 -28.66 4.67 -2.50
N VAL A 49 -29.39 3.56 -2.51
CA VAL A 49 -29.43 2.63 -1.36
C VAL A 49 -28.18 1.75 -1.32
N ALA A 50 -27.61 1.42 -2.48
CA ALA A 50 -26.39 0.63 -2.59
C ALA A 50 -25.11 1.40 -2.18
N ILE A 51 -25.14 2.74 -2.15
CA ILE A 51 -23.99 3.57 -1.75
C ILE A 51 -23.63 3.36 -0.27
N VAL A 52 -24.62 3.29 0.63
CA VAL A 52 -24.39 3.19 2.08
C VAL A 52 -23.63 1.90 2.48
N PRO A 53 -24.10 0.69 2.13
CA PRO A 53 -23.39 -0.53 2.46
C PRO A 53 -22.03 -0.62 1.76
N ARG A 54 -21.91 -0.09 0.53
CA ARG A 54 -20.62 -0.03 -0.18
C ARG A 54 -19.60 0.85 0.55
N LEU A 55 -20.02 2.02 1.04
CA LEU A 55 -19.15 2.93 1.79
C LEU A 55 -18.73 2.34 3.13
N MET A 56 -19.64 1.67 3.85
CA MET A 56 -19.30 0.98 5.10
C MET A 56 -18.27 -0.13 4.88
N LEU A 57 -18.44 -0.95 3.84
CA LEU A 57 -17.52 -2.05 3.52
C LEU A 57 -16.14 -1.55 3.08
N ILE A 58 -16.08 -0.54 2.21
CA ILE A 58 -14.80 0.08 1.80
C ILE A 58 -14.14 0.77 2.99
N GLY A 59 -14.91 1.48 3.82
CA GLY A 59 -14.41 2.12 5.03
C GLY A 59 -13.82 1.12 6.02
N PHE A 60 -14.52 0.00 6.25
CA PHE A 60 -14.04 -1.06 7.13
C PHE A 60 -12.76 -1.71 6.58
N ALA A 61 -12.72 -2.02 5.28
CA ALA A 61 -11.53 -2.52 4.63
C ALA A 61 -10.36 -1.53 4.77
N LEU A 62 -10.59 -0.24 4.48
CA LEU A 62 -9.56 0.79 4.58
C LEU A 62 -9.00 0.89 6.01
N VAL A 63 -9.86 0.89 7.03
CA VAL A 63 -9.43 0.93 8.45
C VAL A 63 -8.60 -0.31 8.82
N LEU A 64 -8.93 -1.48 8.28
CA LEU A 64 -8.16 -2.70 8.50
C LEU A 64 -6.78 -2.66 7.82
N LEU A 65 -6.70 -2.10 6.61
CA LEU A 65 -5.45 -1.98 5.86
C LEU A 65 -4.56 -0.82 6.35
N LEU A 66 -5.16 0.22 6.93
CA LEU A 66 -4.47 1.43 7.38
C LEU A 66 -3.26 1.16 8.30
N PRO A 67 -3.39 0.41 9.42
CA PRO A 67 -2.26 0.19 10.33
C PRO A 67 -1.12 -0.58 9.65
N TRP A 68 -1.45 -1.54 8.79
CA TRP A 68 -0.44 -2.36 8.11
C TRP A 68 0.33 -1.55 7.05
N MET A 69 -0.37 -0.75 6.24
CA MET A 69 0.27 0.15 5.27
C MET A 69 1.13 1.21 5.98
N ALA A 70 0.63 1.75 7.10
CA ALA A 70 1.37 2.73 7.89
C ALA A 70 2.64 2.14 8.51
N GLN A 71 2.59 0.92 9.04
CA GLN A 71 3.78 0.23 9.57
C GLN A 71 4.85 0.08 8.49
N ARG A 72 4.48 -0.43 7.31
CA ARG A 72 5.43 -0.61 6.20
C ARG A 72 6.06 0.68 5.72
N LEU A 73 5.27 1.75 5.63
CA LEU A 73 5.79 3.06 5.22
C LEU A 73 6.75 3.64 6.26
N VAL A 74 6.47 3.44 7.54
CA VAL A 74 7.34 3.87 8.65
C VAL A 74 8.61 3.04 8.70
N ASP A 75 8.52 1.72 8.55
CA ASP A 75 9.66 0.81 8.53
C ASP A 75 10.60 1.17 7.37
N TYR A 76 10.06 1.32 6.16
CA TYR A 76 10.84 1.72 4.99
C TYR A 76 11.47 3.11 5.16
N SER A 77 10.72 4.09 5.69
CA SER A 77 11.27 5.43 5.96
C SER A 77 12.39 5.39 7.00
N ARG A 78 12.28 4.51 8.00
CA ARG A 78 13.30 4.33 9.03
C ARG A 78 14.55 3.70 8.44
N ASP A 79 14.41 2.65 7.64
CA ASP A 79 15.53 2.00 6.95
C ASP A 79 16.22 3.00 6.01
N LEU A 80 15.45 3.77 5.25
CA LEU A 80 15.96 4.81 4.37
C LEU A 80 16.76 5.88 5.14
N ILE A 81 16.23 6.39 6.26
CA ILE A 81 16.90 7.40 7.09
C ILE A 81 18.18 6.86 7.74
N LEU A 82 18.20 5.58 8.10
CA LEU A 82 19.37 4.91 8.67
C LEU A 82 20.44 4.58 7.63
N ASP A 83 20.07 4.44 6.36
CA ASP A 83 20.99 4.21 5.23
C ASP A 83 21.55 5.52 4.62
N ILE A 84 20.87 6.67 4.78
CA ILE A 84 21.37 7.98 4.32
C ILE A 84 22.78 8.32 4.87
N PRO A 85 23.13 8.07 6.15
CA PRO A 85 24.49 8.22 6.65
C PRO A 85 25.52 7.37 5.90
N ALA A 86 25.16 6.18 5.41
CA ALA A 86 26.08 5.31 4.65
C ALA A 86 26.38 5.90 3.25
N VAL A 87 25.37 6.47 2.60
CA VAL A 87 25.51 7.16 1.29
C VAL A 87 26.25 8.50 1.42
N VAL A 88 26.08 9.20 2.54
CA VAL A 88 26.73 10.51 2.82
C VAL A 88 28.12 10.37 3.43
N SER A 89 28.43 9.30 4.19
CA SER A 89 29.74 9.13 4.84
C SER A 89 30.89 9.04 3.85
N GLY A 90 30.60 8.82 2.57
CA GLY A 90 31.61 8.67 1.56
C GLY A 90 32.43 7.41 1.82
N ASN A 91 33.02 6.92 0.75
CA ASN A 91 34.17 6.08 0.86
C ASN A 91 35.26 6.78 1.71
N GLY A 92 35.32 6.42 2.99
CA GLY A 92 36.39 6.69 3.94
C GLY A 92 37.04 5.40 4.45
N SER A 93 36.94 4.29 3.70
CA SER A 93 37.85 3.17 3.89
C SER A 93 39.11 3.42 3.03
N PRO A 94 40.31 3.52 3.62
CA PRO A 94 41.56 3.59 2.86
C PRO A 94 41.73 2.39 1.91
#